data_AF-A0A0C3BC64-F1
#
_entry.id   AF-A0A0C3BC64-F1
#
_cell.length_a   1.000
_cell.length_b   1.000
_cell.length_c   1.000
_cell.angle_alpha   90.00
_cell.angle_beta   90.00
_cell.angle_gamma   90.00
#
_symmetry.space_group_name_H-M   'P 1'
#
loop_
_entity.id
_entity.type
_entity.pdbx_description
1 polymer ?
#
loop_
_entity_poly.entity_id
_entity_poly.type
_entity_poly.pdbx_seq_one_letter_code
_entity_poly.pdbx_strand_id
1 'polypeptide(L)'
;MQSNDPLHQVKDIKCVFLLEHDKVTVSYEGTIEARKEKEWILETDGVNLKIVMCINSVNFWQTYSNSCVEVFNVLGIKAACGAIMRELQGVIEFDSTYVNYHHLALLCDPMTHHGLLIAIT
;
A
#
# COMPACT_ATOMS: atom_id res chain seq x y z
N MET A 1 -16.09 -5.99 21.56
CA MET A 1 -16.32 -4.55 21.75
C MET A 1 -16.38 -3.94 20.36
N GLN A 2 -17.58 -3.71 19.82
CA GLN A 2 -17.75 -3.00 18.54
C GLN A 2 -17.46 -1.52 18.80
N SER A 3 -16.23 -1.10 18.54
CA SER A 3 -15.86 0.32 18.48
C SER A 3 -16.50 0.94 17.24
N ASN A 4 -17.06 2.15 17.40
CA ASN A 4 -17.58 2.97 16.32
C ASN A 4 -16.41 3.46 15.44
N ASP A 5 -15.83 2.57 14.64
CA ASP A 5 -14.71 2.91 13.78
C ASP A 5 -15.22 3.67 12.54
N PRO A 6 -14.69 4.86 12.22
CA PRO A 6 -15.18 5.69 11.11
C PRO A 6 -15.03 5.03 9.74
N LEU A 7 -14.19 3.99 9.64
CA LEU A 7 -13.99 3.19 8.42
C LEU A 7 -15.22 2.34 8.05
N HIS A 8 -16.03 1.90 9.02
CA HIS A 8 -17.26 1.14 8.73
C HIS A 8 -18.33 1.97 8.01
N GLN A 9 -18.21 3.30 8.02
CA GLN A 9 -19.16 4.20 7.37
C GLN A 9 -18.77 4.53 5.92
N VAL A 10 -17.60 4.06 5.46
CA VAL A 10 -17.11 4.30 4.10
C VAL A 10 -17.76 3.30 3.14
N LYS A 11 -18.39 3.83 2.09
CA LYS A 11 -18.98 3.02 1.02
C LYS A 11 -17.92 2.13 0.38
N ASP A 12 -18.26 0.88 0.10
CA ASP A 12 -17.38 -0.17 -0.47
C ASP A 12 -16.32 -0.78 0.48
N ILE A 13 -16.32 -0.45 1.77
CA ILE A 13 -15.53 -1.17 2.80
C ILE A 13 -16.48 -2.03 3.65
N LYS A 14 -16.27 -3.35 3.66
CA LYS A 14 -17.18 -4.31 4.30
C LYS A 14 -16.71 -4.75 5.69
N CYS A 15 -15.43 -5.08 5.81
CA CYS A 15 -14.82 -5.59 7.02
C CYS A 15 -13.51 -4.86 7.29
N VAL A 16 -13.21 -4.61 8.56
CA VAL A 16 -11.94 -4.01 8.99
C VAL A 16 -11.31 -4.92 10.05
N PHE A 17 -10.05 -5.26 9.85
CA PHE A 17 -9.25 -6.09 10.72
C PHE A 17 -8.15 -5.24 11.37
N LEU A 18 -7.91 -5.47 12.65
CA LEU A 18 -6.87 -4.79 13.42
C LEU A 18 -5.66 -5.73 13.49
N LEU A 19 -4.50 -5.26 13.03
CA LEU A 19 -3.26 -6.03 13.02
C LEU A 19 -2.17 -5.29 13.79
N GLU A 20 -1.32 -6.05 14.49
CA GLU A 20 -0.10 -5.51 15.09
C GLU A 20 1.05 -5.64 14.09
N HIS A 21 1.77 -4.54 13.89
CA HIS A 21 2.99 -4.51 13.07
C HIS A 21 4.16 -3.99 13.91
N ASP A 22 5.36 -4.54 13.66
CA ASP A 22 6.58 -4.06 14.29
C ASP A 22 7.01 -2.74 13.63
N LYS A 23 7.05 -1.65 14.42
CA LYS A 23 7.44 -0.34 13.91
C LYS A 23 8.95 -0.20 13.94
N VAL A 24 9.54 0.16 12.80
CA VAL A 24 10.96 0.48 12.70
C VAL A 24 11.19 1.93 13.06
N THR A 25 11.82 2.19 14.21
CA THR A 25 12.17 3.54 14.66
C THR A 25 13.68 3.74 14.67
N VAL A 26 14.13 4.90 14.19
CA VAL A 26 15.54 5.32 14.31
C VAL A 26 15.68 6.12 15.59
N SER A 27 16.48 5.61 16.53
CA SER A 27 16.80 6.31 17.76
C SER A 27 17.71 7.51 17.51
N TYR A 28 17.72 8.48 18.44
CA TYR A 28 18.54 9.69 18.33
C TYR A 28 20.06 9.40 18.26
N GLU A 29 20.46 8.21 18.68
CA GLU A 29 21.84 7.70 18.63
C GLU A 29 22.21 7.09 17.26
N GLY A 30 21.29 7.09 16.29
CA GLY A 30 21.51 6.55 14.94
C GLY A 30 21.31 5.03 14.84
N THR A 31 20.96 4.36 15.95
CA THR A 31 20.64 2.93 15.97
C THR A 31 19.24 2.68 15.42
N ILE A 32 19.11 1.72 14.50
CA ILE A 32 17.82 1.23 13.99
C ILE A 32 17.27 0.22 14.98
N GLU A 33 16.17 0.55 15.65
CA GLU A 33 15.50 -0.33 16.60
C GLU A 33 14.19 -0.82 15.97
N ALA A 34 14.21 -2.04 15.43
CA ALA A 34 13.12 -2.58 14.62
C ALA A 34 11.97 -3.26 15.42
N ARG A 35 11.98 -3.21 16.76
CA ARG A 35 11.02 -3.99 17.61
C ARG A 35 10.67 -3.33 18.95
N LYS A 36 10.89 -2.02 19.07
CA LYS A 36 10.72 -1.34 20.37
C LYS A 36 9.27 -0.87 20.58
N GLU A 37 8.59 -0.54 19.50
CA GLU A 37 7.20 -0.10 19.49
C GLU A 37 6.38 -0.96 18.51
N LYS A 38 5.17 -1.32 18.91
CA LYS A 38 4.17 -1.93 18.03
C LYS A 38 3.25 -0.84 17.50
N GLU A 39 2.96 -0.88 16.21
CA GLU A 39 1.95 -0.04 15.58
C GLU A 39 0.71 -0.87 15.23
N TRP A 40 -0.46 -0.25 15.36
CA TRP A 40 -1.73 -0.87 14.99
C TRP A 40 -2.07 -0.44 13.57
N ILE A 41 -2.23 -1.43 12.69
CA ILE A 41 -2.62 -1.25 11.29
C ILE A 41 -4.05 -1.74 11.12
N LEU A 42 -4.79 -1.02 10.27
CA LEU A 42 -6.15 -1.36 9.89
C LEU A 42 -6.11 -1.95 8.47
N GLU A 43 -6.44 -3.22 8.34
CA GLU A 43 -6.65 -3.86 7.05
C GLU A 43 -8.15 -3.87 6.71
N THR A 44 -8.48 -3.50 5.48
CA THR A 44 -9.87 -3.38 5.04
C THR A 44 -10.17 -4.38 3.92
N ASP A 45 -11.32 -5.05 4.01
CA ASP A 45 -11.90 -5.79 2.88
C ASP A 45 -12.76 -4.84 2.05
N GLY A 46 -12.24 -4.47 0.89
CA GLY A 46 -12.80 -3.45 0.00
C GLY A 46 -11.79 -2.35 -0.33
N VAL A 47 -12.12 -1.56 -1.36
CA VAL A 47 -11.23 -0.52 -1.90
C VAL A 47 -11.98 0.81 -1.99
N ASN A 48 -11.55 1.80 -1.20
CA ASN A 48 -12.00 3.19 -1.33
C ASN A 48 -10.99 4.19 -0.76
N LEU A 49 -9.78 4.14 -1.29
CA LEU A 49 -8.62 4.95 -0.91
C LEU A 49 -8.94 6.44 -0.89
N LYS A 50 -9.74 6.94 -1.85
CA LYS A 50 -10.10 8.36 -1.93
C LYS A 50 -10.79 8.88 -0.67
N ILE A 51 -11.76 8.13 -0.15
CA ILE A 51 -12.50 8.55 1.05
C ILE A 51 -11.66 8.29 2.30
N VAL A 52 -10.97 7.14 2.36
CA VAL A 52 -10.15 6.74 3.51
C VAL A 52 -9.06 7.78 3.80
N MET A 53 -8.40 8.31 2.76
CA MET A 53 -7.37 9.35 2.92
C MET A 53 -7.92 10.69 3.45
N CYS A 54 -9.22 10.95 3.33
CA CYS A 54 -9.85 12.18 3.83
C CYS A 54 -10.29 12.10 5.29
N ILE A 55 -10.14 10.95 5.95
CA ILE A 55 -10.54 10.77 7.34
C ILE A 55 -9.44 11.33 8.26
N ASN A 56 -9.79 12.29 9.11
CA ASN A 56 -8.83 12.97 10.00
C ASN A 56 -8.03 12.04 10.94
N SER A 57 -8.57 10.87 11.26
CA SER A 57 -7.92 9.88 12.13
C SER A 57 -6.99 8.93 11.37
N VAL A 58 -6.91 9.01 10.04
CA VAL A 58 -6.11 8.12 9.19
C VAL A 58 -4.87 8.85 8.71
N ASN A 59 -3.71 8.20 8.79
CA ASN A 59 -2.47 8.74 8.25
C ASN A 59 -2.40 8.52 6.73
N PHE A 60 -2.76 9.54 5.96
CA PHE A 60 -2.78 9.49 4.49
C PHE A 60 -1.40 9.23 3.86
N TRP A 61 -0.28 9.54 4.53
CA TRP A 61 1.07 9.32 4.00
C TRP A 61 1.46 7.85 3.93
N GLN A 62 0.90 7.03 4.83
CA GLN A 62 1.21 5.61 4.97
C GLN A 62 0.06 4.71 4.52
N THR A 63 -1.03 5.29 4.03
CA THR A 63 -2.17 4.52 3.52
C THR A 63 -1.80 3.89 2.18
N TYR A 64 -2.09 2.61 2.02
CA TYR A 64 -1.80 1.83 0.82
C TYR A 64 -3.06 1.10 0.33
N SER A 65 -3.13 0.85 -0.98
CA SER A 65 -4.16 0.01 -1.60
C SER A 65 -3.47 -0.97 -2.55
N ASN A 66 -3.91 -2.23 -2.50
CA ASN A 66 -3.46 -3.29 -3.41
C ASN A 66 -4.00 -3.11 -4.85
N SER A 67 -5.01 -2.26 -5.04
CA SER A 67 -5.59 -2.01 -6.36
C SER A 67 -4.82 -0.93 -7.12
N CYS A 68 -3.98 -1.36 -8.07
CA CYS A 68 -3.21 -0.43 -8.92
C CYS A 68 -4.09 0.54 -9.72
N VAL A 69 -5.30 0.11 -10.11
CA VAL A 69 -6.27 0.94 -10.84
C VAL A 69 -6.83 2.06 -9.94
N GLU A 70 -7.08 1.74 -8.68
CA GLU A 70 -7.52 2.74 -7.70
C GLU A 70 -6.40 3.76 -7.41
N VAL A 71 -5.18 3.28 -7.18
CA VAL A 71 -4.00 4.14 -6.98
C VAL A 71 -3.81 5.08 -8.17
N PHE A 72 -3.96 4.58 -9.40
CA PHE A 72 -3.91 5.41 -10.61
C PHE A 72 -4.98 6.52 -10.61
N ASN A 73 -6.22 6.18 -10.26
CA ASN A 73 -7.33 7.13 -10.26
C ASN A 73 -7.23 8.21 -9.15
N VAL A 74 -6.60 7.89 -8.02
CA VAL A 74 -6.50 8.80 -6.86
C VAL A 74 -5.17 9.57 -6.84
N LEU A 75 -4.05 8.88 -7.06
CA LEU A 75 -2.69 9.42 -6.89
C LEU A 75 -1.96 9.65 -8.23
N GLY A 76 -2.46 9.09 -9.33
CA GLY A 76 -1.92 9.28 -10.68
C GLY A 76 -0.90 8.23 -11.13
N ILE A 77 -0.35 8.42 -12.34
CA ILE A 77 0.43 7.40 -13.05
C ILE A 77 1.74 7.00 -12.36
N LYS A 78 2.44 7.94 -11.72
CA LYS A 78 3.69 7.63 -11.02
C LYS A 78 3.46 6.79 -9.77
N ALA A 79 2.38 7.08 -9.03
CA ALA A 79 2.00 6.28 -7.88
C ALA A 79 1.58 4.86 -8.32
N ALA A 80 0.88 4.75 -9.45
CA ALA A 80 0.50 3.45 -10.01
C ALA A 80 1.73 2.61 -10.42
N CYS A 81 2.74 3.22 -11.05
CA CYS A 81 4.01 2.56 -11.37
C CYS A 81 4.71 2.02 -10.10
N GLY A 82 4.75 2.82 -9.04
CA GLY A 82 5.29 2.40 -7.74
C GLY A 82 4.47 1.26 -7.09
N ALA A 83 3.14 1.31 -7.19
CA ALA A 83 2.25 0.26 -6.68
C ALA A 83 2.45 -1.06 -7.43
N ILE A 84 2.49 -1.03 -8.78
CA ILE A 84 2.75 -2.22 -9.60
C ILE A 84 4.10 -2.85 -9.25
N MET A 85 5.15 -2.02 -9.14
CA MET A 85 6.48 -2.50 -8.75
C MET A 85 6.44 -3.23 -7.39
N ARG A 86 5.76 -2.65 -6.40
CA ARG A 86 5.66 -3.22 -5.05
C ARG A 86 4.88 -4.54 -5.05
N GLU A 87 3.77 -4.61 -5.76
CA GLU A 87 2.97 -5.85 -5.87
C GLU A 87 3.74 -6.95 -6.59
N LEU A 88 4.42 -6.63 -7.69
CA LEU A 88 5.28 -7.58 -8.40
C LEU A 88 6.41 -8.11 -7.52
N GLN A 89 7.07 -7.22 -6.77
CA GLN A 89 8.10 -7.61 -5.80
C GLN A 89 7.51 -8.55 -4.73
N GLY A 90 6.35 -8.20 -4.17
CA GLY A 90 5.68 -9.03 -3.16
C GLY A 90 5.37 -10.45 -3.64
N VAL A 91 4.92 -10.61 -4.88
CA VAL A 91 4.64 -11.94 -5.47
C VAL A 91 5.94 -12.75 -5.69
N ILE A 92 7.00 -12.11 -6.18
CA ILE A 92 8.29 -12.76 -6.45
C ILE A 92 8.98 -13.19 -5.15
N GLU A 93 8.94 -12.33 -4.14
CA GLU A 93 9.50 -12.58 -2.81
C GLU A 93 8.71 -13.67 -2.07
N PHE A 94 7.40 -13.76 -2.28
CA PHE A 94 6.56 -14.84 -1.72
C PHE A 94 7.02 -16.22 -2.21
N ASP A 95 7.38 -16.35 -3.48
CA ASP A 95 7.95 -17.58 -4.05
C ASP A 95 9.44 -17.78 -3.71
N SER A 96 10.03 -16.93 -2.87
CA SER A 96 11.47 -16.93 -2.49
C SER A 96 12.42 -16.83 -3.69
N THR A 97 11.93 -16.30 -4.80
CA THR A 97 12.74 -16.05 -5.99
C THR A 97 13.30 -14.63 -5.94
N TYR A 98 14.51 -14.44 -6.46
CA TYR A 98 15.11 -13.11 -6.55
C TYR A 98 15.18 -12.67 -8.01
N VAL A 99 14.61 -11.51 -8.28
CA VAL A 99 14.72 -10.82 -9.57
C VAL A 99 15.30 -9.43 -9.33
N ASN A 100 16.30 -9.06 -10.12
CA ASN A 100 16.91 -7.73 -10.02
C ASN A 100 15.87 -6.64 -10.33
N TYR A 101 15.86 -5.57 -9.54
CA TYR A 101 14.97 -4.42 -9.69
C TYR A 101 14.98 -3.83 -11.11
N HIS A 102 16.12 -3.90 -11.82
CA HIS A 102 16.22 -3.43 -13.20
C HIS A 102 15.28 -4.17 -14.16
N HIS A 103 15.07 -5.48 -13.97
CA HIS A 103 14.16 -6.26 -14.83
C HIS A 103 12.70 -5.89 -14.54
N LEU A 104 12.37 -5.66 -13.27
CA LEU A 104 11.02 -5.24 -12.86
C LEU A 104 10.72 -3.82 -13.33
N ALA A 105 11.69 -2.91 -13.26
CA ALA A 105 11.56 -1.55 -13.76
C ALA A 105 11.32 -1.54 -15.27
N LEU A 106 12.10 -2.34 -16.02
CA LEU A 106 11.95 -2.48 -17.46
C LEU A 106 10.55 -3.01 -17.86
N LEU A 107 9.91 -3.81 -17.02
CA LEU A 107 8.53 -4.28 -17.24
C LEU A 107 7.49 -3.22 -16.85
N CYS A 108 7.73 -2.45 -15.78
CA CYS A 108 6.78 -1.46 -15.29
C CYS A 108 6.69 -0.21 -16.20
N ASP A 109 7.80 0.15 -16.85
CA ASP A 109 7.88 1.27 -17.80
C ASP A 109 6.88 1.12 -18.98
N PRO A 110 6.86 0.02 -19.76
CA PRO A 110 5.91 -0.15 -20.84
C PRO A 110 4.44 -0.14 -20.37
N MET A 111 4.17 -0.62 -19.14
CA MET A 111 2.83 -0.60 -18.55
C MET A 111 2.33 0.81 -18.20
N THR A 112 3.22 1.80 -18.02
CA THR A 112 2.86 3.12 -17.47
C THR A 112 3.29 4.33 -18.30
N HIS A 113 4.16 4.16 -19.31
CA HIS A 113 4.76 5.29 -20.05
C HIS A 113 3.79 6.11 -20.90
N HIS A 114 2.68 5.55 -21.38
CA HIS A 114 1.71 6.26 -22.22
C HIS A 114 0.78 7.20 -21.43
N GLY A 115 0.93 7.30 -20.11
CA GLY A 115 0.00 8.06 -19.26
C GLY A 115 -1.31 7.32 -18.98
N LEU A 116 -1.41 6.07 -19.42
CA LEU A 116 -2.50 5.13 -19.15
C LEU A 116 -1.91 3.84 -18.61
N LEU A 117 -2.69 3.12 -17.82
CA LEU A 117 -2.37 1.76 -17.41
C LEU A 117 -2.65 0.80 -18.56
N ILE A 118 -1.59 0.19 -19.08
CA ILE A 118 -1.66 -0.79 -20.17
C ILE A 118 -1.42 -2.18 -19.58
N ALA A 119 -2.38 -3.07 -19.76
CA ALA A 119 -2.20 -4.48 -19.44
C ALA A 119 -1.31 -5.14 -20.51
N ILE A 120 -0.34 -5.93 -20.06
CA ILE A 120 0.42 -6.83 -20.93
C ILE A 120 -0.31 -8.16 -20.91
N THR A 121 -0.90 -8.53 -22.04
CA THR A 121 -1.64 -9.79 -22.24
C THR A 121 -0.77 -10.84 -22.91
#